data_AF-A0A6B1ELD8-F1
#
_entry.id   AF-A0A6B1ELD8-F1
#
_cell.length_a   1.000
_cell.length_b   1.000
_cell.length_c   1.000
_cell.angle_alpha   90.00
_cell.angle_beta   90.00
_cell.angle_gamma   90.00
#
_symmetry.space_group_name_H-M   'P 1'
#
loop_
_entity.id
_entity.type
_entity.pdbx_description
1 polymer ?
#
loop_
_entity_poly.entity_id
_entity_poly.type
_entity_poly.pdbx_seq_one_letter_code
_entity_poly.pdbx_strand_id
1 'polypeptide(L)'
;MLRPRPVTLAMLVAIAVGFRLLPYLLHTLGVPIDPENTVYPWNFSPILPLCIFGAACFARRSVAYLAPLAIYLAGDLGIWAISGRADWAFYADQPITYLSVLLVVSCGFIARSQRSWGRIAVAGLGSAVLFFVVSNFGTWALGTTYPKTWAGLVECYVMAIPFFRNTLISMAVFLPLLFSRLALRSPAPVAAVRIA
;
A
#
# COMPACT_ATOMS: atom_id res chain seq x y z
N MET A 1 16.55 11.92 -11.29
CA MET A 1 15.34 11.34 -10.66
C MET A 1 14.95 10.08 -11.41
N LEU A 2 14.40 9.09 -10.70
CA LEU A 2 13.90 7.85 -11.31
C LEU A 2 12.76 8.17 -12.28
N ARG A 3 12.80 7.59 -13.48
CA ARG A 3 11.75 7.74 -14.49
C ARG A 3 10.97 6.43 -14.59
N PRO A 4 9.84 6.28 -13.87
CA PRO A 4 9.03 5.08 -13.98
C PRO A 4 8.46 4.95 -15.39
N ARG A 5 8.36 3.72 -15.88
CA ARG A 5 7.64 3.42 -17.11
C ARG A 5 6.14 3.59 -16.83
N PRO A 6 5.43 4.44 -17.58
CA PRO A 6 4.02 4.74 -17.30
C PRO A 6 3.15 3.47 -17.40
N VAL A 7 3.46 2.58 -18.34
CA VAL A 7 2.75 1.30 -18.49
C VAL A 7 2.93 0.41 -17.26
N THR A 8 4.16 0.26 -16.74
CA THR A 8 4.42 -0.55 -15.55
C THR A 8 3.72 0.04 -14.31
N LEU A 9 3.74 1.36 -14.17
CA LEU A 9 3.03 2.03 -13.09
C LEU A 9 1.52 1.81 -13.20
N ALA A 10 0.93 1.97 -14.39
CA ALA A 10 -0.49 1.74 -14.63
C ALA A 10 -0.90 0.28 -14.33
N MET A 11 -0.11 -0.71 -14.77
CA MET A 11 -0.38 -2.13 -14.45
C MET A 11 -0.37 -2.37 -12.95
N LEU A 12 0.62 -1.84 -12.22
CA LEU A 12 0.72 -2.07 -10.77
C LEU A 12 -0.40 -1.36 -10.00
N VAL A 13 -0.86 -0.20 -10.47
CA VAL A 13 -2.04 0.47 -9.92
C VAL A 13 -3.30 -0.37 -10.18
N ALA A 14 -3.46 -0.89 -11.40
CA ALA A 14 -4.58 -1.77 -11.74
C ALA A 14 -4.57 -3.05 -10.88
N ILE A 15 -3.40 -3.64 -10.64
CA ILE A 15 -3.22 -4.78 -9.73
C ILE A 15 -3.57 -4.36 -8.29
N ALA A 16 -3.10 -3.20 -7.80
CA ALA A 16 -3.40 -2.72 -6.45
C ALA A 16 -4.90 -2.59 -6.21
N VAL A 17 -5.61 -1.94 -7.14
CA VAL A 17 -7.07 -1.78 -7.10
C VAL A 17 -7.75 -3.13 -7.26
N GLY A 18 -7.31 -3.97 -8.20
CA GLY A 18 -7.84 -5.31 -8.44
C GLY A 18 -7.78 -6.20 -7.20
N PHE A 19 -6.64 -6.28 -6.52
CA PHE A 19 -6.51 -7.00 -5.24
C PHE A 19 -7.47 -6.43 -4.19
N ARG A 20 -7.61 -5.11 -4.11
CA ARG A 20 -8.53 -4.50 -3.14
C ARG A 20 -10.01 -4.82 -3.42
N LEU A 21 -10.41 -4.87 -4.69
CA LEU A 21 -11.81 -5.10 -5.10
C LEU A 21 -12.18 -6.58 -5.20
N LEU A 22 -11.20 -7.47 -5.39
CA LEU A 22 -11.43 -8.88 -5.66
C LEU A 22 -12.28 -9.60 -4.59
N PRO A 23 -12.07 -9.42 -3.27
CA PRO A 23 -12.93 -10.06 -2.26
C PRO A 23 -14.41 -9.68 -2.41
N TYR A 24 -14.68 -8.43 -2.78
CA TYR A 24 -16.04 -7.91 -2.96
C TYR A 24 -16.67 -8.41 -4.25
N LEU A 25 -15.88 -8.58 -5.31
CA LEU A 25 -16.34 -9.24 -6.54
C LEU A 25 -16.61 -10.73 -6.30
N LEU A 26 -15.79 -11.43 -5.52
CA LEU A 26 -16.05 -12.82 -5.17
C LEU A 26 -17.31 -12.95 -4.32
N HIS A 27 -17.60 -11.95 -3.49
CA HIS A 27 -18.84 -11.90 -2.72
C HIS A 27 -20.10 -11.80 -3.56
N THR A 28 -20.09 -11.02 -4.66
CA THR A 28 -21.23 -10.99 -5.57
C THR A 28 -21.46 -12.33 -6.28
N LEU A 29 -20.45 -13.21 -6.30
CA LEU A 29 -20.51 -14.58 -6.81
C LEU A 29 -20.85 -15.61 -5.71
N GLY A 30 -21.14 -15.18 -4.48
CA GLY A 30 -21.55 -16.04 -3.36
C GLY A 30 -20.41 -16.53 -2.46
N VAL A 31 -19.18 -16.04 -2.63
CA VAL A 31 -18.07 -16.35 -1.70
C VAL A 31 -18.22 -15.49 -0.43
N PRO A 32 -18.13 -16.07 0.79
CA PRO A 32 -18.18 -15.28 2.01
C PRO A 32 -16.98 -14.33 2.09
N ILE A 33 -17.20 -13.15 2.70
CA ILE A 33 -16.12 -12.25 3.11
C ILE A 33 -15.93 -12.43 4.61
N ASP A 34 -15.02 -13.31 4.97
CA ASP A 34 -14.62 -13.54 6.34
C ASP A 34 -13.08 -13.68 6.37
N PRO A 35 -12.36 -12.75 6.99
CA PRO A 35 -10.91 -12.84 7.06
C PRO A 35 -10.38 -14.12 7.73
N GLU A 36 -11.18 -14.78 8.56
CA GLU A 36 -10.81 -16.02 9.25
C GLU A 36 -11.06 -17.26 8.38
N ASN A 37 -12.15 -17.28 7.63
CA ASN A 37 -12.62 -18.46 6.90
C ASN A 37 -12.40 -18.40 5.37
N THR A 38 -12.32 -17.19 4.81
CA THR A 38 -12.11 -16.99 3.38
C THR A 38 -10.64 -17.09 3.05
N VAL A 39 -10.27 -18.09 2.24
CA VAL A 39 -8.92 -18.26 1.71
C VAL A 39 -8.60 -17.15 0.71
N TYR A 40 -8.09 -16.05 1.23
CA TYR A 40 -7.69 -14.87 0.46
C TYR A 40 -6.44 -14.24 1.07
N PRO A 41 -5.47 -13.77 0.26
CA PRO A 41 -4.24 -13.18 0.78
C PRO A 41 -4.47 -11.73 1.26
N TRP A 42 -5.19 -11.57 2.37
CA TRP A 42 -5.51 -10.27 2.96
C TRP A 42 -4.26 -9.42 3.19
N ASN A 43 -4.31 -8.13 2.86
CA ASN A 43 -3.18 -7.18 2.87
C ASN A 43 -1.98 -7.51 1.95
N PHE A 44 -2.04 -8.58 1.13
CA PHE A 44 -1.08 -8.76 0.05
C PHE A 44 -1.48 -7.90 -1.15
N SER A 45 -0.91 -6.69 -1.27
CA SER A 45 -1.18 -5.77 -2.38
C SER A 45 0.02 -4.84 -2.63
N PRO A 46 0.29 -4.45 -3.90
CA PRO A 46 1.36 -3.52 -4.22
C PRO A 46 1.10 -2.07 -3.76
N ILE A 47 -0.02 -1.76 -3.10
CA ILE A 47 -0.38 -0.39 -2.71
C ILE A 47 0.66 0.30 -1.81
N LEU A 48 1.13 -0.37 -0.75
CA LEU A 48 2.17 0.19 0.14
C LEU A 48 3.55 0.27 -0.53
N PRO A 49 4.00 -0.76 -1.29
CA PRO A 49 5.18 -0.65 -2.15
C PRO A 49 5.11 0.53 -3.15
N LEU A 50 3.94 0.78 -3.74
CA LEU A 50 3.71 1.90 -4.65
C LEU A 50 3.81 3.26 -3.94
N CYS A 51 3.42 3.35 -2.67
CA CYS A 51 3.61 4.56 -1.86
C CYS A 51 5.11 4.91 -1.73
N ILE A 52 5.94 3.91 -1.37
CA ILE A 52 7.39 4.06 -1.24
C ILE A 52 8.02 4.44 -2.59
N PHE A 53 7.63 3.72 -3.65
CA PHE A 53 8.16 3.96 -4.98
C PHE A 53 7.75 5.33 -5.55
N GLY A 54 6.51 5.75 -5.32
CA GLY A 54 6.00 7.07 -5.70
C GLY A 54 6.78 8.19 -5.02
N ALA A 55 7.02 8.09 -3.71
CA ALA A 55 7.84 9.05 -2.96
C ALA A 55 9.28 9.18 -3.51
N ALA A 56 9.86 8.04 -3.94
CA ALA A 56 11.20 8.00 -4.52
C ALA A 56 11.25 8.54 -5.97
N CYS A 57 10.17 8.41 -6.75
CA CYS A 57 10.13 8.79 -8.17
C CYS A 57 9.65 10.22 -8.42
N PHE A 58 8.58 10.66 -7.74
CA PHE A 58 7.92 11.92 -8.09
C PHE A 58 8.70 13.15 -7.64
N ALA A 59 8.91 14.09 -8.57
CA ALA A 59 9.59 15.36 -8.28
C ALA A 59 8.85 16.18 -7.23
N ARG A 60 7.55 16.35 -7.41
CA ARG A 60 6.68 17.11 -6.51
C ARG A 60 6.20 16.22 -5.37
N ARG A 61 6.45 16.63 -4.12
CA ARG A 61 5.99 15.91 -2.92
C ARG A 61 4.46 15.79 -2.88
N SER A 62 3.74 16.82 -3.33
CA SER A 62 2.27 16.78 -3.41
C SER A 62 1.77 15.62 -4.26
N VAL A 63 2.37 15.38 -5.42
CA VAL A 63 1.99 14.24 -6.30
C VAL A 63 2.30 12.91 -5.63
N ALA A 64 3.41 12.81 -4.90
CA ALA A 64 3.77 11.58 -4.17
C ALA A 64 2.75 11.20 -3.09
N TYR A 65 2.09 12.17 -2.46
CA TYR A 65 1.04 11.93 -1.48
C TYR A 65 -0.34 11.75 -2.13
N LEU A 66 -0.69 12.63 -3.09
CA LEU A 66 -2.03 12.64 -3.71
C LEU A 66 -2.29 11.40 -4.56
N ALA A 67 -1.28 10.87 -5.26
CA ALA A 67 -1.49 9.72 -6.14
C ALA A 67 -1.90 8.44 -5.36
N PRO A 68 -1.19 8.01 -4.30
CA PRO A 68 -1.64 6.89 -3.48
C PRO A 68 -2.99 7.11 -2.80
N LEU A 69 -3.26 8.33 -2.31
CA LEU A 69 -4.57 8.66 -1.74
C LEU A 69 -5.71 8.53 -2.75
N ALA A 70 -5.52 9.02 -3.97
CA ALA A 70 -6.50 8.91 -5.03
C ALA A 70 -6.76 7.44 -5.41
N ILE A 71 -5.70 6.62 -5.45
CA ILE A 71 -5.82 5.18 -5.71
C ILE A 71 -6.58 4.48 -4.57
N TYR A 72 -6.26 4.80 -3.33
CA TYR A 72 -6.92 4.23 -2.15
C TYR A 72 -8.42 4.57 -2.14
N LEU A 73 -8.75 5.85 -2.36
CA LEU A 73 -10.13 6.34 -2.45
C LEU A 73 -10.90 5.73 -3.63
N ALA A 74 -10.25 5.60 -4.79
CA ALA A 74 -10.88 4.92 -5.94
C ALA A 74 -11.21 3.46 -5.61
N GLY A 75 -10.36 2.80 -4.82
CA GLY A 75 -10.63 1.49 -4.26
C GLY A 75 -11.87 1.46 -3.38
N ASP A 76 -12.00 2.38 -2.43
CA ASP A 76 -13.17 2.46 -1.53
C ASP A 76 -14.46 2.75 -2.29
N LEU A 77 -14.41 3.70 -3.24
CA LEU A 77 -15.54 3.97 -4.14
C LEU A 77 -15.92 2.72 -4.96
N GLY A 78 -14.93 1.94 -5.40
CA GLY A 78 -15.17 0.67 -6.08
C GLY A 78 -15.81 -0.38 -5.17
N ILE A 79 -15.37 -0.49 -3.92
CA ILE A 79 -15.98 -1.37 -2.92
C ILE A 79 -17.46 -1.01 -2.75
N TRP A 80 -17.76 0.28 -2.58
CA TRP A 80 -19.14 0.75 -2.47
C TRP A 80 -19.96 0.44 -3.72
N ALA A 81 -19.41 0.72 -4.92
CA ALA A 81 -20.10 0.48 -6.19
C ALA A 81 -20.41 -1.01 -6.44
N ILE A 82 -19.50 -1.91 -6.07
CA ILE A 82 -19.66 -3.37 -6.27
C ILE A 82 -20.59 -3.98 -5.22
N SER A 83 -20.40 -3.62 -3.95
CA SER A 83 -21.12 -4.26 -2.84
C SER A 83 -22.47 -3.61 -2.55
N GLY A 84 -22.69 -2.38 -3.01
CA GLY A 84 -23.83 -1.54 -2.59
C GLY A 84 -23.76 -1.08 -1.13
N ARG A 85 -22.70 -1.43 -0.40
CA ARG A 85 -22.56 -1.22 1.04
C ARG A 85 -21.54 -0.13 1.36
N ALA A 86 -22.03 1.04 1.75
CA ALA A 86 -21.19 2.17 2.12
C ALA A 86 -20.39 1.90 3.41
N ASP A 87 -20.95 1.13 4.34
CA ASP A 87 -20.32 0.70 5.59
C ASP A 87 -19.09 -0.20 5.36
N TRP A 88 -19.04 -0.92 4.23
CA TRP A 88 -17.87 -1.73 3.85
C TRP A 88 -16.74 -0.91 3.24
N ALA A 89 -17.08 0.20 2.58
CA ALA A 89 -16.11 1.11 1.97
C ALA A 89 -15.62 2.19 2.94
N PHE A 90 -16.49 2.65 3.83
CA PHE A 90 -16.26 3.79 4.72
C PHE A 90 -16.66 3.41 6.16
N TYR A 91 -15.64 3.30 7.01
CA TYR A 91 -15.78 2.88 8.40
C TYR A 91 -15.01 3.80 9.36
N ALA A 92 -15.27 3.68 10.66
CA ALA A 92 -14.87 4.66 11.67
C ALA A 92 -13.35 4.87 11.78
N ASP A 93 -12.55 3.81 11.64
CA ASP A 93 -11.08 3.87 11.68
C ASP A 93 -10.43 4.22 10.33
N GLN A 94 -11.21 4.40 9.26
CA GLN A 94 -10.72 4.70 7.92
C GLN A 94 -9.79 5.93 7.86
N PRO A 95 -10.04 7.05 8.58
CA PRO A 95 -9.11 8.17 8.60
C PRO A 95 -7.71 7.80 9.10
N ILE A 96 -7.61 6.86 10.05
CA ILE A 96 -6.31 6.37 10.57
C ILE A 96 -5.63 5.47 9.54
N THR A 97 -6.39 4.70 8.76
CA THR A 97 -5.86 3.93 7.64
C THR A 97 -5.27 4.84 6.56
N TYR A 98 -5.97 5.93 6.20
CA TYR A 98 -5.47 6.95 5.28
C TYR A 98 -4.20 7.64 5.81
N LEU A 99 -4.19 7.99 7.10
CA LEU A 99 -2.99 8.51 7.76
C LEU A 99 -1.83 7.52 7.68
N SER A 100 -2.08 6.24 7.92
CA SER A 100 -1.07 5.18 7.85
C SER A 100 -0.46 5.08 6.44
N VAL A 101 -1.28 5.20 5.40
CA VAL A 101 -0.80 5.27 4.00
C VAL A 101 0.10 6.49 3.77
N LEU A 102 -0.28 7.67 4.28
CA LEU A 102 0.55 8.89 4.19
C LEU A 102 1.88 8.76 4.94
N LEU A 103 1.87 8.09 6.10
CA LEU A 103 3.09 7.80 6.85
C LEU A 103 4.02 6.85 6.06
N VAL A 104 3.46 5.85 5.38
CA VAL A 104 4.23 4.98 4.47
C VAL A 104 4.86 5.77 3.32
N VAL A 105 4.11 6.69 2.69
CA VAL A 105 4.67 7.62 1.67
C VAL A 105 5.84 8.42 2.26
N SER A 106 5.69 8.90 3.49
CA SER A 106 6.71 9.69 4.19
C SER A 106 8.02 8.89 4.37
N CYS A 107 7.93 7.63 4.78
CA CYS A 107 9.08 6.71 4.86
C CYS A 107 9.76 6.51 3.49
N GLY A 108 8.99 6.55 2.40
CA GLY A 108 9.51 6.41 1.04
C GLY A 108 10.51 7.49 0.62
N PHE A 109 10.51 8.66 1.25
CA PHE A 109 11.51 9.70 0.98
C PHE A 109 12.93 9.31 1.42
N ILE A 110 13.09 8.32 2.31
CA ILE A 110 14.41 7.75 2.67
C ILE A 110 15.09 7.13 1.44
N ALA A 111 14.31 6.52 0.55
CA ALA A 111 14.79 5.88 -0.68
C ALA A 111 15.11 6.89 -1.82
N ARG A 112 14.80 8.19 -1.62
CA ARG A 112 14.91 9.22 -2.67
C ARG A 112 16.33 9.77 -2.88
N SER A 113 17.12 9.92 -1.81
CA SER A 113 18.36 10.72 -1.86
C SER A 113 19.59 9.97 -2.35
N GLN A 114 19.76 8.70 -1.99
CA GLN A 114 20.81 7.82 -2.53
C GLN A 114 20.24 6.40 -2.61
N ARG A 115 20.14 5.88 -3.82
CA ARG A 115 19.55 4.56 -4.06
C ARG A 115 20.51 3.49 -3.54
N SER A 116 20.14 2.85 -2.44
CA SER A 116 20.74 1.58 -2.01
C SER A 116 19.66 0.59 -1.65
N TRP A 117 19.91 -0.69 -1.91
CA TRP A 117 19.01 -1.76 -1.50
C TRP A 117 18.78 -1.76 0.02
N GLY A 118 19.78 -1.36 0.81
CA GLY A 118 19.63 -1.14 2.25
C GLY A 118 18.59 -0.08 2.61
N ARG A 119 18.60 1.10 1.96
CA ARG A 119 17.59 2.14 2.23
C ARG A 119 16.20 1.74 1.77
N ILE A 120 16.08 1.00 0.67
CA ILE A 120 14.80 0.46 0.21
C ILE A 120 14.28 -0.56 1.23
N ALA A 121 15.14 -1.44 1.75
CA ALA A 121 14.76 -2.41 2.77
C ALA A 121 14.36 -1.74 4.09
N VAL A 122 15.09 -0.72 4.56
CA VAL A 122 14.74 0.04 5.77
C VAL A 122 13.41 0.78 5.57
N ALA A 123 13.20 1.42 4.42
CA ALA A 123 11.93 2.07 4.12
C ALA A 123 10.78 1.06 4.06
N GLY A 124 10.98 -0.11 3.44
CA GLY A 124 9.98 -1.17 3.34
C GLY A 124 9.62 -1.77 4.70
N LEU A 125 10.60 -2.22 5.46
CA LEU A 125 10.40 -2.83 6.78
C LEU A 125 9.87 -1.82 7.80
N GLY A 126 10.50 -0.64 7.87
CA GLY A 126 10.11 0.40 8.81
C GLY A 126 8.69 0.91 8.56
N SER A 127 8.31 1.10 7.29
CA SER A 127 6.95 1.51 6.96
C SER A 127 5.92 0.40 7.15
N ALA A 128 6.28 -0.88 6.94
CA ALA A 128 5.39 -2.00 7.23
C ALA A 128 5.08 -2.10 8.74
N VAL A 129 6.10 -1.98 9.59
CA VAL A 129 5.90 -1.95 11.06
C VAL A 129 5.08 -0.73 11.46
N LEU A 130 5.40 0.45 10.91
CA LEU A 130 4.66 1.68 11.19
C LEU A 130 3.18 1.56 10.79
N PHE A 131 2.92 1.03 9.59
CA PHE A 131 1.56 0.78 9.12
C PHE A 131 0.82 -0.17 10.06
N PHE A 132 1.44 -1.30 10.42
CA PHE A 132 0.86 -2.27 11.36
C PHE A 132 0.53 -1.65 12.72
N VAL A 133 1.44 -0.87 13.29
CA VAL A 133 1.21 -0.24 14.59
C VAL A 133 0.07 0.76 14.51
N VAL A 134 0.13 1.70 13.57
CA VAL A 134 -0.81 2.83 13.51
C VAL A 134 -2.20 2.37 13.06
N SER A 135 -2.31 1.51 12.03
CA SER A 135 -3.61 1.09 11.50
C SER A 135 -4.40 0.29 12.53
N ASN A 136 -3.76 -0.69 13.20
CA ASN A 136 -4.44 -1.53 14.19
C ASN A 136 -4.75 -0.78 15.48
N PHE A 137 -3.91 0.19 15.87
CA PHE A 137 -4.30 1.10 16.95
C PHE A 137 -5.56 1.89 16.58
N GLY A 138 -5.69 2.33 15.32
CA GLY A 138 -6.91 2.93 14.80
C GLY A 138 -8.12 2.00 14.90
N THR A 139 -7.98 0.76 14.43
CA THR A 139 -9.03 -0.27 14.50
C THR A 139 -9.49 -0.53 15.93
N TRP A 140 -8.57 -0.64 16.89
CA TRP A 140 -8.93 -0.76 18.31
C TRP A 140 -9.55 0.53 18.87
N ALA A 141 -8.95 1.68 18.61
CA ALA A 141 -9.36 2.94 19.23
C ALA A 141 -10.71 3.45 18.71
N LEU A 142 -10.98 3.30 17.41
CA LEU A 142 -12.17 3.85 16.74
C LEU A 142 -13.17 2.79 16.28
N GLY A 143 -12.73 1.55 16.09
CA GLY A 143 -13.62 0.44 15.77
C GLY A 143 -14.43 -0.06 16.96
N THR A 144 -15.31 -1.03 16.69
CA THR A 144 -16.24 -1.62 17.66
C THR A 144 -15.96 -3.09 17.95
N THR A 145 -15.06 -3.73 17.18
CA THR A 145 -14.79 -5.18 17.26
C THR A 145 -14.13 -5.60 18.58
N TYR A 146 -13.23 -4.77 19.11
CA TYR A 146 -12.42 -5.11 20.29
C TYR A 146 -12.80 -4.25 21.50
N PRO A 147 -12.83 -4.81 22.72
CA PRO A 147 -13.04 -4.03 23.95
C PRO A 147 -11.99 -2.93 24.12
N LYS A 148 -12.39 -1.76 24.63
CA LYS A 148 -11.49 -0.63 24.93
C LYS A 148 -10.71 -0.84 26.24
N THR A 149 -10.05 -1.98 26.34
CA THR A 149 -9.19 -2.41 27.45
C THR A 149 -7.81 -2.80 26.92
N TRP A 150 -6.84 -2.96 27.82
CA TRP A 150 -5.51 -3.45 27.43
C TRP A 150 -5.57 -4.84 26.79
N ALA A 151 -6.40 -5.74 27.30
CA ALA A 151 -6.59 -7.07 26.74
C ALA A 151 -7.14 -7.01 25.30
N GLY A 152 -8.15 -6.17 25.04
CA GLY A 152 -8.70 -5.99 23.70
C GLY A 152 -7.71 -5.36 22.71
N LEU A 153 -6.81 -4.49 23.19
CA LEU A 153 -5.73 -3.95 22.36
C LEU A 153 -4.74 -5.06 21.95
N VAL A 154 -4.32 -5.89 22.90
CA VAL A 154 -3.42 -7.03 22.63
C VAL A 154 -4.08 -8.00 21.64
N GLU A 155 -5.35 -8.32 21.85
CA GLU A 155 -6.13 -9.18 20.95
C GLU A 155 -6.18 -8.62 19.51
N CYS A 156 -6.47 -7.32 19.36
CA CYS A 156 -6.47 -6.64 18.07
C CYS A 156 -5.14 -6.81 17.33
N TYR A 157 -4.01 -6.61 18.02
CA TYR A 157 -2.69 -6.79 17.41
C TYR A 157 -2.36 -8.25 17.10
N VAL A 158 -2.74 -9.19 17.96
CA VAL A 158 -2.53 -10.64 17.74
C VAL A 158 -3.28 -11.09 16.48
N MET A 159 -4.56 -10.70 16.36
CA MET A 159 -5.37 -11.02 15.18
C MET A 159 -4.85 -10.35 13.91
N ALA A 160 -4.12 -9.25 14.03
CA ALA A 160 -3.52 -8.55 12.89
C ALA A 160 -2.22 -9.20 12.35
N ILE A 161 -1.59 -10.14 13.08
CA ILE A 161 -0.29 -10.75 12.70
C ILE A 161 -0.30 -11.41 11.31
N PRO A 162 -1.33 -12.19 10.91
CA PRO A 162 -1.37 -12.79 9.56
C PRO A 162 -1.38 -11.73 8.44
N PHE A 163 -2.08 -10.62 8.65
CA PHE A 163 -2.13 -9.50 7.71
C PHE A 163 -0.77 -8.78 7.63
N PHE A 164 -0.08 -8.64 8.77
CA PHE A 164 1.27 -8.09 8.80
C PHE A 164 2.26 -8.97 8.04
N ARG A 165 2.19 -10.30 8.21
CA ARG A 165 2.99 -11.24 7.43
C ARG A 165 2.79 -11.03 5.93
N ASN A 166 1.54 -10.94 5.47
CA ASN A 166 1.24 -10.71 4.05
C ASN A 166 1.73 -9.33 3.56
N THR A 167 1.70 -8.32 4.43
CA THR A 167 2.27 -6.99 4.15
C THR A 167 3.78 -7.07 3.95
N LEU A 168 4.50 -7.80 4.80
CA LEU A 168 5.95 -7.99 4.68
C LEU A 168 6.31 -8.74 3.39
N ILE A 169 5.58 -9.81 3.06
CA ILE A 169 5.78 -10.55 1.81
C ILE A 169 5.51 -9.63 0.61
N SER A 170 4.44 -8.83 0.64
CA SER A 170 4.15 -7.84 -0.40
C SER A 170 5.30 -6.84 -0.58
N MET A 171 5.83 -6.28 0.51
CA MET A 171 6.99 -5.39 0.47
C MET A 171 8.22 -6.09 -0.15
N ALA A 172 8.51 -7.32 0.26
CA ALA A 172 9.64 -8.09 -0.24
C ALA A 172 9.53 -8.46 -1.73
N VAL A 173 8.31 -8.66 -2.24
CA VAL A 173 8.07 -9.00 -3.65
C VAL A 173 8.05 -7.75 -4.54
N PHE A 174 7.25 -6.76 -4.18
CA PHE A 174 6.97 -5.63 -5.08
C PHE A 174 8.02 -4.53 -5.03
N LEU A 175 8.73 -4.31 -3.91
CA LEU A 175 9.79 -3.30 -3.88
C LEU A 175 10.95 -3.64 -4.83
N PRO A 176 11.51 -4.87 -4.84
CA PRO A 176 12.51 -5.22 -5.84
C PRO A 176 12.00 -5.09 -7.28
N LEU A 177 10.76 -5.50 -7.54
CA LEU A 177 10.14 -5.39 -8.86
C LEU A 177 10.02 -3.93 -9.31
N LEU A 178 9.51 -3.06 -8.44
CA LEU A 178 9.33 -1.62 -8.68
C LEU A 178 10.65 -0.89 -8.87
N PHE A 179 11.68 -1.25 -8.12
CA PHE A 179 13.01 -0.65 -8.25
C PHE A 179 13.88 -1.37 -9.30
N SER A 180 13.39 -2.42 -9.97
CA SER A 180 14.13 -3.11 -11.02
C SER A 180 14.18 -2.32 -12.34
N ARG A 181 14.97 -2.81 -13.31
CA ARG A 181 14.99 -2.27 -14.68
C ARG A 181 13.67 -2.51 -15.44
N LEU A 182 12.79 -3.39 -14.95
CA LEU A 182 11.49 -3.65 -15.58
C LEU A 182 10.56 -2.45 -15.42
N ALA A 183 10.61 -1.79 -14.27
CA ALA A 183 9.75 -0.65 -13.93
C ALA A 183 10.39 0.71 -14.19
N LEU A 184 11.72 0.78 -14.27
CA LEU A 184 12.47 2.02 -14.48
C LEU A 184 13.02 2.13 -15.90
N ARG A 185 12.94 3.31 -16.49
CA ARG A 185 13.65 3.62 -17.75
C ARG A 185 15.14 3.80 -17.46
N SER A 186 16.00 3.26 -18.33
CA SER A 186 17.41 3.63 -18.35
C SER A 186 17.53 5.15 -18.52
N PRO A 187 18.53 5.80 -17.89
CA PRO A 187 18.83 7.18 -18.24
C PRO A 187 19.07 7.25 -19.76
N ALA A 188 18.56 8.30 -20.40
CA ALA A 188 18.86 8.54 -21.81
C ALA A 188 20.40 8.56 -21.96
N PRO A 189 20.98 7.95 -23.00
CA PRO A 189 22.40 8.10 -23.26
C PRO A 189 22.69 9.60 -23.30
N VAL A 190 23.65 10.05 -22.48
CA VAL A 190 24.15 11.42 -22.57
C VAL A 190 24.62 11.56 -24.01
N ALA A 191 24.00 12.45 -24.78
CA ALA A 191 24.44 12.74 -26.13
C ALA A 191 25.93 13.11 -26.01
N ALA A 192 26.81 12.27 -26.56
CA ALA A 192 28.22 12.57 -26.58
C ALA A 192 28.33 13.91 -27.31
N VAL A 193 28.74 14.95 -26.60
CA VAL A 193 29.10 16.23 -27.19
C VAL A 193 30.21 15.90 -28.16
N ARG A 194 29.88 15.82 -29.46
CA ARG A 194 30.89 15.75 -30.52
C ARG A 194 31.56 17.11 -30.51
N ILE A 195 32.73 17.17 -29.89
CA ILE A 195 33.66 18.28 -30.06
C ILE A 195 34.24 18.05 -31.46
N ALA A 196 33.80 18.87 -32.41
CA ALA A 196 34.36 18.95 -33.76
C ALA A 196 34.98 20.34 -33.94
#